data_AF-A0A833SAF4-F1
#
_entry.id   AF-A0A833SAF4-F1
#
_cell.length_a   1.000
_cell.length_b   1.000
_cell.length_c   1.000
_cell.angle_alpha   90.00
_cell.angle_beta   90.00
_cell.angle_gamma   90.00
#
_symmetry.space_group_name_H-M   'P 1'
#
loop_
_entity.id
_entity.type
_entity.pdbx_description
1 polymer ?
#
loop_
_entity_poly.entity_id
_entity_poly.type
_entity_poly.pdbx_seq_one_letter_code
_entity_poly.pdbx_strand_id
1 'polypeptide(L)'
;MGLASRIPSLGTAVACWAVLWTLILNVVPAGTRRRNNIITLNAAHGIVSSISSTITLYYGLDTTVSVAVSLSFFLVDLAAMVHSDGLRNLLSLRQSRLMDYGHHVFGLYWGLVLFMNEATVCDASFGNPYVWIQTNEVSTGFYNWYRLTDSTVAGALFASSFFLSRVVFNTVYIIPRVTQQCQPLYVLGCSPFFLLQYAWFYMIARKLVPSAQRDQQAKGSTPITGRERDQEGRIMRLATIDGEELANYRL
;
A
#
# COMPACT_ATOMS: atom_id res chain seq x y z
N MET A 1 0.07 -13.67 -29.36
CA MET A 1 0.28 -12.29 -29.84
C MET A 1 1.74 -11.91 -29.63
N GLY A 2 2.41 -11.29 -30.59
CA GLY A 2 3.82 -10.88 -30.45
C GLY A 2 3.98 -9.67 -29.52
N LEU A 3 5.16 -9.48 -28.95
CA LEU A 3 5.47 -8.36 -28.04
C LEU A 3 5.12 -6.98 -28.66
N ALA A 4 5.38 -6.83 -29.97
CA ALA A 4 5.10 -5.61 -30.72
C ALA A 4 3.60 -5.23 -30.77
N SER A 5 2.68 -6.20 -30.72
CA SER A 5 1.24 -5.92 -30.68
C SER A 5 0.72 -5.64 -29.27
N ARG A 6 1.48 -6.04 -28.23
CA ARG A 6 1.09 -5.88 -26.82
C ARG A 6 1.43 -4.48 -26.28
N ILE A 7 2.49 -3.83 -26.77
CA ILE A 7 2.89 -2.49 -26.30
C ILE A 7 1.82 -1.41 -26.56
N PRO A 8 1.25 -1.26 -27.78
CA PRO A 8 0.17 -0.29 -28.01
C PRO A 8 -1.09 -0.62 -27.20
N SER A 9 -1.37 -1.91 -27.02
CA SER A 9 -2.49 -2.39 -26.20
C SER A 9 -2.30 -2.02 -24.72
N LEU A 10 -1.08 -2.17 -24.18
CA LEU A 10 -0.73 -1.72 -22.84
C LEU A 10 -0.89 -0.21 -22.69
N GLY A 11 -0.37 0.58 -23.64
CA GLY A 11 -0.49 2.04 -23.60
C GLY A 11 -1.95 2.50 -23.56
N THR A 12 -2.79 1.88 -24.39
CA THR A 12 -4.24 2.16 -24.40
C THR A 12 -4.89 1.77 -23.08
N ALA A 13 -4.59 0.58 -22.55
CA ALA A 13 -5.13 0.12 -21.28
C ALA A 13 -4.70 1.03 -20.11
N VAL A 14 -3.42 1.43 -20.06
CA VAL A 14 -2.90 2.37 -19.06
C VAL A 14 -3.62 3.71 -19.14
N ALA A 15 -3.85 4.25 -20.33
CA ALA A 15 -4.59 5.50 -20.51
C ALA A 15 -6.03 5.39 -20.01
N CYS A 16 -6.75 4.32 -20.38
CA CYS A 16 -8.12 4.08 -19.92
C CYS A 16 -8.21 3.95 -18.40
N TRP A 17 -7.31 3.18 -17.79
CA TRP A 17 -7.28 3.04 -16.33
C TRP A 17 -6.84 4.33 -15.63
N ALA A 18 -5.93 5.11 -16.21
CA ALA A 18 -5.52 6.40 -15.64
C ALA A 18 -6.69 7.39 -15.57
N VAL A 19 -7.55 7.41 -16.60
CA VAL A 19 -8.81 8.19 -16.55
C VAL A 19 -9.68 7.71 -15.39
N LEU A 20 -9.88 6.40 -15.24
CA LEU A 20 -10.70 5.86 -14.15
C LEU A 20 -10.13 6.18 -12.76
N TRP A 21 -8.82 6.04 -12.56
CA TRP A 21 -8.17 6.41 -11.30
C TRP A 21 -8.29 7.90 -11.01
N THR A 22 -8.14 8.74 -12.03
CA THR A 22 -8.34 10.18 -11.90
C THR A 22 -9.79 10.50 -11.50
N LEU A 23 -10.78 9.82 -12.09
CA LEU A 23 -12.17 9.98 -11.70
C LEU A 23 -12.39 9.56 -10.23
N ILE A 24 -11.87 8.40 -9.81
CA ILE A 24 -11.97 7.92 -8.43
C ILE A 24 -11.34 8.93 -7.45
N LEU A 25 -10.17 9.47 -7.79
CA LEU A 25 -9.47 10.47 -6.98
C LEU A 25 -10.29 11.76 -6.80
N ASN A 26 -11.09 12.14 -7.79
CA ASN A 26 -11.89 13.37 -7.79
C ASN A 26 -13.33 13.20 -7.28
N VAL A 27 -13.88 11.98 -7.31
CA VAL A 27 -15.25 11.69 -6.83
C VAL A 27 -15.36 11.78 -5.31
N VAL A 28 -14.31 11.38 -4.58
CA VAL A 28 -14.31 11.50 -3.12
C VAL A 28 -13.99 12.96 -2.76
N PRO A 29 -14.80 13.63 -1.94
CA PRO A 29 -14.47 14.97 -1.48
C PRO A 29 -13.18 14.95 -0.68
N ALA A 30 -12.24 15.81 -1.06
CA ALA A 30 -11.06 16.07 -0.27
C ALA A 30 -11.52 16.54 1.11
N GLY A 31 -11.44 15.65 2.12
CA GLY A 31 -11.74 16.02 3.51
C GLY A 31 -10.88 17.22 3.93
N THR A 32 -11.08 17.75 5.14
CA THR A 32 -10.39 18.96 5.65
C THR A 32 -8.86 18.92 5.54
N ARG A 33 -8.24 17.75 5.35
CA ARG A 33 -6.79 17.55 5.15
C ARG A 33 -6.37 17.04 3.77
N ARG A 34 -7.27 16.98 2.76
CA ARG A 34 -7.07 16.35 1.43
C ARG A 34 -6.62 14.88 1.43
N ARG A 35 -6.53 14.23 2.60
CA ARG A 35 -5.98 12.89 2.80
C ARG A 35 -6.95 11.77 2.39
N ASN A 36 -8.25 12.04 2.44
CA ASN A 36 -9.29 11.02 2.22
C ASN A 36 -9.29 10.48 0.78
N ASN A 37 -8.99 11.32 -0.21
CA ASN A 37 -9.05 10.93 -1.62
C ASN A 37 -7.94 9.94 -1.98
N ILE A 38 -6.73 10.17 -1.46
CA ILE A 38 -5.57 9.28 -1.65
C ILE A 38 -5.81 7.96 -0.91
N ILE A 39 -6.36 8.01 0.31
CA ILE A 39 -6.72 6.81 1.07
C ILE A 39 -7.74 5.96 0.31
N THR A 40 -8.78 6.58 -0.25
CA THR A 40 -9.78 5.86 -1.04
C THR A 40 -9.19 5.32 -2.35
N LEU A 41 -8.34 6.09 -3.04
CA LEU A 41 -7.67 5.62 -4.26
C LEU A 41 -6.83 4.37 -3.98
N ASN A 42 -6.05 4.37 -2.90
CA ASN A 42 -5.21 3.24 -2.51
C ASN A 42 -6.05 2.01 -2.12
N ALA A 43 -7.18 2.22 -1.43
CA ALA A 43 -8.10 1.15 -1.10
C ALA A 43 -8.72 0.53 -2.37
N ALA A 44 -9.15 1.36 -3.31
CA ALA A 44 -9.73 0.93 -4.58
C ALA A 44 -8.70 0.17 -5.43
N HIS A 45 -7.49 0.70 -5.55
CA HIS A 45 -6.40 0.00 -6.22
C HIS A 45 -6.12 -1.35 -5.59
N GLY A 46 -6.07 -1.45 -4.26
CA GLY A 46 -5.78 -2.72 -3.60
C GLY A 46 -6.79 -3.81 -3.91
N ILE A 47 -8.08 -3.47 -3.99
CA ILE A 47 -9.15 -4.40 -4.38
C ILE A 47 -9.03 -4.77 -5.86
N VAL A 48 -8.98 -3.77 -6.74
CA VAL A 48 -9.00 -3.99 -8.20
C VAL A 48 -7.75 -4.72 -8.68
N SER A 49 -6.57 -4.36 -8.17
CA SER A 49 -5.31 -5.04 -8.50
C SER A 49 -5.30 -6.49 -8.01
N SER A 50 -5.79 -6.75 -6.79
CA SER A 50 -5.86 -8.13 -6.26
C SER A 50 -6.82 -9.00 -7.07
N ILE A 51 -8.00 -8.48 -7.42
CA ILE A 51 -8.99 -9.22 -8.21
C ILE A 51 -8.47 -9.47 -9.63
N SER A 52 -8.00 -8.41 -10.31
CA SER A 52 -7.52 -8.52 -11.69
C SER A 52 -6.32 -9.46 -11.81
N SER A 53 -5.36 -9.40 -10.88
CA SER A 53 -4.23 -10.33 -10.85
C SER A 53 -4.65 -11.76 -10.58
N THR A 54 -5.53 -11.98 -9.60
CA THR A 54 -6.05 -13.33 -9.28
C THR A 54 -6.77 -13.94 -10.48
N ILE A 55 -7.65 -13.18 -11.16
CA ILE A 55 -8.34 -13.64 -12.37
C ILE A 55 -7.35 -13.94 -13.49
N THR A 56 -6.37 -13.05 -13.70
CA THR A 56 -5.34 -13.22 -14.73
C THR A 56 -4.57 -14.53 -14.52
N LEU A 57 -4.12 -14.78 -13.29
CA LEU A 57 -3.32 -15.96 -12.95
C LEU A 57 -4.16 -17.25 -12.97
N TYR A 58 -5.36 -17.22 -12.41
CA TYR A 58 -6.22 -18.40 -12.31
C TYR A 58 -6.66 -18.93 -13.67
N TYR A 59 -7.01 -18.04 -14.61
CA TYR A 59 -7.45 -18.41 -15.96
C TYR A 59 -6.35 -18.37 -17.01
N GLY A 60 -5.11 -18.04 -16.64
CA GLY A 60 -3.98 -17.93 -17.58
C GLY A 60 -4.20 -16.86 -18.66
N LEU A 61 -4.78 -15.71 -18.29
CA LEU A 61 -5.09 -14.63 -19.23
C LEU A 61 -3.86 -13.78 -19.55
N ASP A 62 -3.97 -12.98 -20.60
CA ASP A 62 -2.95 -11.98 -20.92
C ASP A 62 -2.80 -10.95 -19.78
N THR A 63 -1.56 -10.70 -19.37
CA THR A 63 -1.23 -9.83 -18.23
C THR A 63 -1.36 -8.33 -18.52
N THR A 64 -1.69 -7.92 -19.74
CA THR A 64 -1.81 -6.51 -20.14
C THR A 64 -2.75 -5.74 -19.23
N VAL A 65 -3.92 -6.30 -18.91
CA VAL A 65 -4.93 -5.60 -18.10
C VAL A 65 -4.48 -5.49 -16.64
N SER A 66 -4.03 -6.59 -16.02
CA SER A 66 -3.57 -6.58 -14.61
C SER A 66 -2.33 -5.72 -14.41
N VAL A 67 -1.40 -5.70 -15.37
CA VAL A 67 -0.27 -4.78 -15.37
C VAL A 67 -0.74 -3.33 -15.54
N ALA A 68 -1.62 -3.04 -16.49
CA ALA A 68 -2.14 -1.69 -16.75
C ALA A 68 -2.85 -1.09 -15.54
N VAL A 69 -3.65 -1.88 -14.81
CA VAL A 69 -4.33 -1.49 -13.57
C VAL A 69 -3.36 -0.84 -12.58
N SER A 70 -2.22 -1.49 -12.30
CA SER A 70 -1.26 -0.99 -11.32
C SER A 70 -0.31 0.07 -11.89
N LEU A 71 0.11 -0.05 -13.15
CA LEU A 71 0.95 0.98 -13.78
C LEU A 71 0.24 2.33 -13.82
N SER A 72 -1.03 2.35 -14.24
CA SER A 72 -1.83 3.57 -14.28
C SER A 72 -2.09 4.13 -12.88
N PHE A 73 -2.33 3.27 -11.88
CA PHE A 73 -2.47 3.71 -10.49
C PHE A 73 -1.18 4.38 -9.99
N PHE A 74 -0.04 3.71 -10.14
CA PHE A 74 1.23 4.28 -9.69
C PHE A 74 1.56 5.60 -10.39
N LEU A 75 1.17 5.75 -11.67
CA LEU A 75 1.35 7.00 -12.39
C LEU A 75 0.45 8.12 -11.85
N VAL A 76 -0.84 7.84 -11.68
CA VAL A 76 -1.83 8.83 -11.21
C VAL A 76 -1.55 9.24 -9.77
N ASP A 77 -1.28 8.29 -8.86
CA ASP A 77 -0.98 8.62 -7.46
C ASP A 77 0.36 9.35 -7.36
N LEU A 78 1.39 8.95 -8.11
CA LEU A 78 2.66 9.69 -8.14
C LEU A 78 2.47 11.14 -8.60
N ALA A 79 1.66 11.38 -9.64
CA ALA A 79 1.34 12.73 -10.10
C ALA A 79 0.59 13.52 -9.01
N ALA A 80 -0.36 12.90 -8.32
CA ALA A 80 -1.08 13.51 -7.20
C ALA A 80 -0.15 13.84 -6.03
N MET A 81 0.79 12.95 -5.71
CA MET A 81 1.81 13.15 -4.67
C MET A 81 2.74 14.32 -5.00
N VAL A 82 3.22 14.41 -6.24
CA VAL A 82 4.08 15.53 -6.69
C VAL A 82 3.31 16.84 -6.63
N HIS A 83 2.04 16.83 -7.05
CA HIS A 83 1.18 18.00 -6.99
C HIS A 83 0.90 18.44 -5.54
N SER A 84 0.71 17.52 -4.61
CA SER A 84 0.44 17.83 -3.20
C SER A 84 1.67 18.34 -2.45
N ASP A 85 2.83 17.72 -2.71
CA ASP A 85 4.04 17.97 -1.90
C ASP A 85 4.88 19.13 -2.47
N GLY A 86 4.77 19.36 -3.79
CA GLY A 86 5.54 20.34 -4.52
C GLY A 86 6.97 19.88 -4.81
N LEU A 87 7.40 20.05 -6.07
CA LEU A 87 8.71 19.57 -6.56
C LEU A 87 9.92 20.06 -5.76
N ARG A 88 9.85 21.27 -5.20
CA ARG A 88 10.97 21.89 -4.46
C ARG A 88 11.17 21.31 -3.07
N ASN A 89 10.15 20.65 -2.50
CA ASN A 89 10.17 20.17 -1.13
C ASN A 89 10.53 18.67 -1.03
N LEU A 90 10.70 17.98 -2.15
CA LEU A 90 10.84 16.52 -2.17
C LEU A 90 11.96 16.00 -1.27
N LEU A 91 13.12 16.68 -1.25
CA LEU A 91 14.26 16.28 -0.42
C LEU A 91 14.08 16.58 1.08
N SER A 92 13.13 17.44 1.43
CA SER A 92 12.79 17.77 2.83
C SER A 92 11.68 16.88 3.40
N LEU A 93 11.16 15.95 2.60
CA LEU A 93 10.09 15.06 3.03
C LEU A 93 10.58 14.05 4.08
N ARG A 94 9.65 13.65 4.95
CA ARG A 94 9.89 12.59 5.93
C ARG A 94 10.22 11.28 5.21
N GLN A 95 11.06 10.44 5.83
CA GLN A 95 11.49 9.16 5.26
C GLN A 95 10.33 8.25 4.83
N SER A 96 9.23 8.20 5.59
CA SER A 96 8.04 7.41 5.22
C SER A 96 7.45 7.87 3.89
N ARG A 97 7.41 9.19 3.64
CA ARG A 97 6.90 9.75 2.39
C ARG A 97 7.86 9.52 1.23
N LEU A 98 9.17 9.61 1.46
CA LEU A 98 10.19 9.25 0.47
C LEU A 98 10.11 7.78 0.06
N MET A 99 9.79 6.88 1.00
CA MET A 99 9.55 5.47 0.70
C MET A 99 8.32 5.28 -0.18
N ASP A 100 7.25 6.04 0.01
CA ASP A 100 6.08 6.00 -0.88
C ASP A 100 6.47 6.38 -2.31
N TYR A 101 7.28 7.44 -2.49
CA TYR A 101 7.83 7.80 -3.81
C TYR A 101 8.65 6.66 -4.42
N GLY A 102 9.55 6.08 -3.62
CA GLY A 102 10.35 4.94 -4.04
C GLY A 102 9.47 3.77 -4.50
N HIS A 103 8.44 3.42 -3.73
CA HIS A 103 7.50 2.37 -4.08
C HIS A 103 6.82 2.60 -5.43
N HIS A 104 6.33 3.82 -5.69
CA HIS A 104 5.66 4.17 -6.94
C HIS A 104 6.62 4.12 -8.14
N VAL A 105 7.82 4.70 -8.00
CA VAL A 105 8.83 4.70 -9.07
C VAL A 105 9.31 3.29 -9.37
N PHE A 106 9.63 2.49 -8.35
CA PHE A 106 10.01 1.09 -8.54
C PHE A 106 8.85 0.26 -9.09
N GLY A 107 7.62 0.52 -8.65
CA GLY A 107 6.41 -0.14 -9.15
C GLY A 107 6.17 0.11 -10.64
N LEU A 108 6.38 1.35 -11.12
CA LEU A 108 6.32 1.71 -12.53
C LEU A 108 7.43 1.04 -13.34
N TYR A 109 8.67 1.20 -12.89
CA TYR A 109 9.85 0.69 -13.59
C TYR A 109 9.79 -0.83 -13.75
N TRP A 110 9.60 -1.57 -12.65
CA TRP A 110 9.57 -3.02 -12.69
C TRP A 110 8.31 -3.57 -13.37
N GLY A 111 7.17 -2.88 -13.25
CA GLY A 111 5.95 -3.28 -13.97
C GLY A 111 6.15 -3.24 -15.49
N LEU A 112 6.79 -2.18 -16.01
CA LEU A 112 7.11 -2.08 -17.43
C LEU A 112 8.16 -3.11 -17.86
N VAL A 113 9.28 -3.21 -17.13
CA VAL A 113 10.37 -4.13 -17.46
C VAL A 113 9.89 -5.58 -17.48
N LEU A 114 9.13 -6.02 -16.47
CA LEU A 114 8.63 -7.39 -16.38
C LEU A 114 7.55 -7.68 -17.43
N PHE A 115 6.74 -6.69 -17.82
CA PHE A 115 5.81 -6.85 -18.93
C PHE A 115 6.54 -7.00 -20.27
N MET A 116 7.52 -6.15 -20.54
CA MET A 116 8.27 -6.18 -21.80
C MET A 116 9.06 -7.48 -21.99
N ASN A 117 9.54 -8.06 -20.90
CA ASN A 117 10.38 -9.25 -20.93
C ASN A 117 9.65 -10.53 -20.49
N GLU A 118 8.34 -10.47 -20.25
CA GLU A 118 7.54 -11.55 -19.65
C GLU A 118 7.81 -12.93 -20.26
N ALA A 119 7.86 -13.01 -21.59
CA ALA A 119 8.08 -14.27 -22.32
C ALA A 119 9.49 -14.88 -22.17
N THR A 120 10.42 -14.13 -21.58
CA THR A 120 11.85 -14.51 -21.46
C THR A 120 12.34 -14.55 -20.01
N VAL A 121 11.55 -14.03 -19.08
CA VAL A 121 11.96 -13.83 -17.68
C VAL A 121 11.65 -15.03 -16.82
N CYS A 122 10.47 -15.60 -16.98
CA CYS A 122 10.01 -16.77 -16.24
C CYS A 122 9.37 -17.79 -17.17
N ASP A 123 9.30 -19.03 -16.71
CA ASP A 123 8.52 -20.07 -17.37
C ASP A 123 7.06 -19.62 -17.53
N ALA A 124 6.47 -19.98 -18.68
CA ALA A 124 5.08 -19.65 -18.99
C ALA A 124 4.08 -20.19 -17.95
N SER A 125 4.43 -21.28 -17.25
CA SER A 125 3.62 -21.87 -16.18
C SER A 125 3.60 -21.04 -14.88
N PHE A 126 4.62 -20.20 -14.67
CA PHE A 126 4.65 -19.24 -13.57
C PHE A 126 3.97 -17.93 -13.99
N GLY A 127 4.20 -17.47 -15.23
CA GLY A 127 3.68 -16.20 -15.70
C GLY A 127 4.45 -15.01 -15.13
N ASN A 128 3.81 -13.84 -15.06
CA ASN A 128 4.48 -12.59 -14.72
C ASN A 128 4.61 -12.39 -13.18
N PRO A 129 5.84 -12.30 -12.62
CA PRO A 129 6.05 -12.05 -11.19
C PRO A 129 5.38 -10.77 -10.69
N TYR A 130 5.29 -9.74 -11.53
CA TYR A 130 4.63 -8.49 -11.17
C TYR A 130 3.16 -8.70 -10.84
N VAL A 131 2.48 -9.55 -11.62
CA VAL A 131 1.05 -9.87 -11.41
C VAL A 131 0.87 -10.69 -10.14
N TRP A 132 1.77 -11.64 -9.85
CA TRP A 132 1.75 -12.36 -8.57
C TRP A 132 1.88 -11.43 -7.37
N ILE A 133 2.77 -10.44 -7.44
CA ILE A 133 2.98 -9.52 -6.33
C ILE A 133 1.74 -8.66 -6.05
N GLN A 134 0.94 -8.35 -7.07
CA GLN A 134 -0.31 -7.59 -6.94
C GLN A 134 -1.39 -8.33 -6.14
N THR A 135 -1.38 -9.66 -6.08
CA THR A 135 -2.36 -10.41 -5.27
C THR A 135 -2.24 -10.09 -3.78
N ASN A 136 -1.11 -9.52 -3.37
CA ASN A 136 -0.83 -9.17 -1.99
C ASN A 136 -1.39 -7.80 -1.57
N GLU A 137 -2.01 -7.07 -2.49
CA GLU A 137 -2.66 -5.78 -2.20
C GLU A 137 -3.99 -5.94 -1.42
N VAL A 138 -4.44 -7.17 -1.16
CA VAL A 138 -5.66 -7.45 -0.38
C VAL A 138 -5.63 -6.79 1.01
N SER A 139 -4.45 -6.68 1.61
CA SER A 139 -4.26 -6.03 2.92
C SER A 139 -4.43 -4.51 2.88
N THR A 140 -4.23 -3.89 1.71
CA THR A 140 -4.31 -2.43 1.51
C THR A 140 -5.73 -1.90 1.72
N GLY A 141 -6.75 -2.69 1.41
CA GLY A 141 -8.15 -2.33 1.71
C GLY A 141 -8.41 -2.20 3.21
N PHE A 142 -8.03 -3.21 4.00
CA PHE A 142 -8.18 -3.20 5.45
C PHE A 142 -7.32 -2.13 6.12
N TYR A 143 -6.12 -1.90 5.60
CA TYR A 143 -5.26 -0.83 6.06
C TYR A 143 -5.96 0.51 5.97
N ASN A 144 -6.44 0.89 4.78
CA ASN A 144 -7.09 2.18 4.58
C ASN A 144 -8.41 2.29 5.38
N TRP A 145 -9.16 1.19 5.54
CA TRP A 145 -10.32 1.17 6.43
C TRP A 145 -9.92 1.46 7.89
N TYR A 146 -8.84 0.87 8.37
CA TYR A 146 -8.29 1.15 9.70
C TYR A 146 -7.89 2.63 9.83
N ARG A 147 -7.21 3.22 8.85
CA ARG A 147 -6.82 4.65 8.87
C ARG A 147 -8.00 5.60 8.97
N LEU A 148 -9.12 5.25 8.33
CA LEU A 148 -10.31 6.09 8.28
C LEU A 148 -11.16 5.98 9.55
N THR A 149 -11.13 4.84 10.23
CA THR A 149 -12.11 4.51 11.28
C THR A 149 -11.52 4.15 12.64
N ASP A 150 -10.21 3.91 12.73
CA ASP A 150 -9.51 3.32 13.88
C ASP A 150 -10.12 2.00 14.38
N SER A 151 -10.91 1.32 13.56
CA SER A 151 -11.59 0.09 13.96
C SER A 151 -10.58 -1.00 14.31
N THR A 152 -10.63 -1.51 15.55
CA THR A 152 -9.78 -2.63 15.99
C THR A 152 -9.93 -3.84 15.07
N VAL A 153 -11.15 -4.09 14.56
CA VAL A 153 -11.43 -5.16 13.61
C VAL A 153 -10.69 -4.92 12.29
N ALA A 154 -10.73 -3.71 11.74
CA ALA A 154 -10.01 -3.37 10.52
C ALA A 154 -8.48 -3.49 10.71
N GLY A 155 -7.97 -3.08 11.87
CA GLY A 155 -6.56 -3.24 12.23
C GLY A 155 -6.12 -4.71 12.33
N ALA A 156 -6.94 -5.56 12.94
CA ALA A 156 -6.67 -7.00 13.05
C ALA A 156 -6.72 -7.70 11.68
N LEU A 157 -7.71 -7.36 10.84
CA LEU A 157 -7.82 -7.85 9.46
C LEU A 157 -6.63 -7.41 8.62
N PHE A 158 -6.20 -6.15 8.75
CA PHE A 158 -4.99 -5.64 8.11
C PHE A 158 -3.76 -6.43 8.53
N ALA A 159 -3.48 -6.55 9.82
CA ALA A 159 -2.28 -7.24 10.30
C ALA A 159 -2.24 -8.71 9.85
N SER A 160 -3.38 -9.40 9.96
CA SER A 160 -3.50 -10.82 9.57
C SER A 160 -3.35 -11.00 8.06
N SER A 161 -4.06 -10.23 7.25
CA SER A 161 -3.97 -10.31 5.78
C SER A 161 -2.60 -9.88 5.26
N PHE A 162 -1.99 -8.85 5.85
CA PHE A 162 -0.64 -8.43 5.50
C PHE A 162 0.36 -9.54 5.81
N PHE A 163 0.32 -10.12 7.00
CA PHE A 163 1.23 -11.23 7.34
C PHE A 163 1.06 -12.42 6.40
N LEU A 164 -0.17 -12.85 6.15
CA LEU A 164 -0.42 -14.01 5.29
C LEU A 164 -0.03 -13.76 3.82
N SER A 165 -0.43 -12.64 3.24
CA SER A 165 -0.18 -12.37 1.81
C SER A 165 1.23 -11.83 1.53
N ARG A 166 1.74 -10.92 2.36
CA ARG A 166 3.03 -10.25 2.10
C ARG A 166 4.21 -10.97 2.71
N VAL A 167 4.02 -11.68 3.82
CA VAL A 167 5.11 -12.40 4.50
C VAL A 167 5.06 -13.88 4.15
N VAL A 168 4.00 -14.59 4.53
CA VAL A 168 3.93 -16.05 4.37
C VAL A 168 3.89 -16.43 2.89
N PHE A 169 2.95 -15.89 2.12
CA PHE A 169 2.81 -16.25 0.70
C PHE A 169 4.05 -15.85 -0.12
N ASN A 170 4.61 -14.66 0.07
CA ASN A 170 5.85 -14.31 -0.63
C ASN A 170 7.04 -15.20 -0.26
N THR A 171 7.24 -15.46 1.04
CA THR A 171 8.41 -16.22 1.52
C THR A 171 8.31 -17.70 1.13
N VAL A 172 7.13 -18.29 1.31
CA VAL A 172 6.93 -19.74 1.19
C VAL A 172 6.57 -20.13 -0.24
N TYR A 173 5.90 -19.25 -1.00
CA TYR A 173 5.43 -19.57 -2.35
C TYR A 173 6.17 -18.78 -3.43
N ILE A 174 6.12 -17.44 -3.41
CA ILE A 174 6.63 -16.63 -4.52
C ILE A 174 8.16 -16.71 -4.66
N ILE A 175 8.92 -16.50 -3.59
CA ILE A 175 10.38 -16.51 -3.66
C ILE A 175 10.92 -17.84 -4.19
N PRO A 176 10.51 -19.02 -3.67
CA PRO A 176 10.97 -20.31 -4.20
C PRO A 176 10.60 -20.52 -5.67
N ARG A 177 9.40 -20.09 -6.09
CA ARG A 177 8.96 -20.24 -7.48
C ARG A 177 9.75 -19.32 -8.41
N VAL A 178 9.96 -18.07 -8.01
CA VAL A 178 10.77 -17.11 -8.76
C VAL A 178 12.23 -17.57 -8.87
N THR A 179 12.82 -18.15 -7.83
CA THR A 179 14.21 -18.65 -7.89
C THR A 179 14.36 -19.90 -8.75
N GLN A 180 13.32 -20.73 -8.86
CA GLN A 180 13.35 -21.97 -9.65
C GLN A 180 12.92 -21.77 -11.11
N GLN A 181 12.02 -20.83 -11.37
CA GLN A 181 11.32 -20.71 -12.65
C GLN A 181 11.64 -19.42 -13.41
N CYS A 182 12.45 -18.53 -12.83
CA CYS A 182 12.84 -17.27 -13.46
C CYS A 182 14.36 -17.13 -13.56
N GLN A 183 14.81 -16.28 -14.48
CA GLN A 183 16.22 -15.99 -14.66
C GLN A 183 16.83 -15.27 -13.44
N PRO A 184 18.03 -15.67 -12.96
CA PRO A 184 18.65 -15.13 -11.74
C PRO A 184 18.80 -13.61 -11.68
N LEU A 185 19.12 -12.97 -12.82
CA LEU A 185 19.24 -11.50 -12.90
C LEU A 185 17.92 -10.79 -12.59
N TYR A 186 16.79 -11.39 -12.95
CA TYR A 186 15.47 -10.85 -12.67
C TYR A 186 15.03 -11.09 -11.23
N VAL A 187 15.47 -12.19 -10.61
CA VAL A 187 15.32 -12.41 -9.17
C VAL A 187 16.01 -11.29 -8.38
N LEU A 188 17.24 -10.95 -8.78
CA LEU A 188 17.98 -9.82 -8.19
C LEU A 188 17.27 -8.48 -8.44
N GLY A 189 16.71 -8.29 -9.63
CA GLY A 189 15.92 -7.12 -9.99
C GLY A 189 14.66 -6.93 -9.13
N CYS A 190 13.92 -8.02 -8.86
CA CYS A 190 12.71 -7.98 -8.03
C CYS A 190 13.00 -7.88 -6.52
N SER A 191 14.23 -8.22 -6.09
CA SER A 191 14.61 -8.25 -4.68
C SER A 191 14.34 -6.97 -3.89
N PRO A 192 14.53 -5.74 -4.41
CA PRO A 192 14.21 -4.52 -3.68
C PRO A 192 12.72 -4.41 -3.34
N PHE A 193 11.83 -4.92 -4.21
CA PHE A 193 10.39 -4.87 -3.96
C PHE A 193 9.98 -5.84 -2.86
N PHE A 194 10.59 -7.03 -2.82
CA PHE A 194 10.39 -7.97 -1.70
C PHE A 194 10.94 -7.39 -0.39
N LEU A 195 12.16 -6.85 -0.40
CA LEU A 195 12.78 -6.23 0.78
C LEU A 195 11.95 -5.06 1.33
N LEU A 196 11.37 -4.23 0.45
CA LEU A 196 10.50 -3.12 0.85
C LEU A 196 9.27 -3.62 1.62
N GLN A 197 8.68 -4.75 1.23
CA GLN A 197 7.52 -5.33 1.94
C GLN A 197 7.90 -5.82 3.34
N TYR A 198 9.07 -6.44 3.51
CA TYR A 198 9.57 -6.82 4.85
C TYR A 198 9.88 -5.61 5.71
N ALA A 199 10.45 -4.55 5.14
CA ALA A 199 10.70 -3.30 5.85
C ALA A 199 9.39 -2.67 6.34
N TRP A 200 8.36 -2.63 5.49
CA TRP A 200 7.03 -2.17 5.90
C TRP A 200 6.41 -3.05 6.97
N PHE A 201 6.50 -4.37 6.84
CA PHE A 201 6.03 -5.28 7.89
C PHE A 201 6.65 -4.95 9.25
N TYR A 202 7.97 -4.81 9.27
CA TYR A 202 8.72 -4.50 10.48
C TYR A 202 8.24 -3.17 11.11
N MET A 203 8.04 -2.14 10.28
CA MET A 203 7.53 -0.84 10.73
C MET A 203 6.11 -0.94 11.31
N ILE A 204 5.23 -1.75 10.69
CA ILE A 204 3.86 -1.99 11.16
C ILE A 204 3.88 -2.77 12.48
N ALA A 205 4.61 -3.89 12.53
CA ALA A 205 4.72 -4.74 13.71
C ALA A 205 5.26 -3.96 14.92
N ARG A 206 6.30 -3.16 14.73
CA ARG A 206 6.87 -2.30 15.79
C ARG A 206 5.86 -1.27 16.33
N LYS A 207 4.85 -0.86 15.56
CA LYS A 207 3.80 0.07 16.03
C LYS A 207 2.64 -0.64 16.72
N LEU A 208 2.33 -1.87 16.32
CA LEU A 208 1.25 -2.66 16.94
C LEU A 208 1.65 -3.19 18.33
N VAL A 209 2.92 -3.56 18.54
CA VAL A 209 3.41 -4.11 19.82
C VAL A 209 3.26 -3.13 21.01
N PRO A 210 3.68 -1.86 20.93
CA PRO A 210 3.50 -0.88 22.00
C PRO A 210 2.04 -0.45 22.20
N SER A 211 1.24 -0.42 21.12
CA SER A 211 -0.17 -0.02 21.17
C SER A 211 -1.01 -1.06 21.91
N ALA A 212 -0.72 -2.35 21.70
CA ALA A 212 -1.35 -3.45 22.44
C ALA A 212 -1.04 -3.42 23.94
N GLN A 213 0.18 -3.01 24.32
CA GLN A 213 0.58 -2.86 25.74
C GLN A 213 -0.13 -1.68 26.42
N ARG A 214 -0.29 -0.54 25.73
CA ARG A 214 -1.02 0.62 26.27
C ARG A 214 -2.52 0.34 26.44
N ASP A 215 -3.15 -0.34 25.49
CA ASP A 215 -4.58 -0.70 25.58
C ASP A 215 -4.83 -1.73 26.70
N GLN A 216 -3.88 -2.64 26.96
CA GLN A 216 -3.95 -3.54 28.11
C GLN A 216 -3.76 -2.80 29.44
N GLN A 217 -2.88 -1.80 29.49
CA GLN A 217 -2.65 -0.98 30.69
C GLN A 217 -3.84 -0.06 31.01
N ALA A 218 -4.52 0.46 29.99
CA ALA A 218 -5.75 1.26 30.14
C ALA A 218 -6.97 0.41 30.57
N LYS A 219 -7.06 -0.85 30.13
CA LYS A 219 -8.11 -1.78 30.59
C LYS A 219 -7.85 -2.39 31.96
N GLY A 220 -6.60 -2.40 32.43
CA GLY A 220 -6.21 -2.83 33.78
C GLY A 220 -6.35 -1.76 34.86
N SER A 221 -6.63 -0.51 34.49
CA SER A 221 -6.84 0.60 35.42
C SER A 221 -8.34 0.86 35.61
N THR A 222 -8.98 0.06 36.46
CA THR A 222 -10.32 0.35 36.98
C THR A 222 -10.29 1.70 37.70
N PRO A 223 -11.22 2.65 37.44
CA PRO A 223 -11.26 3.90 38.18
C PRO A 223 -11.70 3.58 39.61
N ILE A 224 -10.81 3.77 40.59
CA ILE A 224 -11.23 3.86 41.99
C ILE A 224 -12.01 5.17 42.11
N THR A 225 -13.33 5.05 42.22
CA THR A 225 -14.22 6.17 42.56
C THR A 225 -13.89 6.66 43.98
N GLY A 226 -13.03 7.67 44.08
CA GLY A 226 -12.77 8.43 45.29
C GLY A 226 -13.30 9.85 45.11
N ARG A 227 -14.38 10.15 45.81
CA ARG A 227 -15.06 11.45 45.85
C ARG A 227 -14.34 12.31 46.89
N GLU A 228 -13.70 13.40 46.49
CA GLU A 228 -13.46 14.54 47.39
C GLU A 228 -13.39 15.84 46.58
N ARG A 229 -14.34 16.74 46.86
CA ARG A 229 -14.25 18.16 46.54
C ARG A 229 -13.36 18.80 47.60
N ASP A 230 -12.49 19.72 47.21
CA ASP A 230 -12.63 21.12 47.62
C ASP A 230 -11.67 22.06 46.89
N GLN A 231 -12.03 23.33 46.95
CA GLN A 231 -11.60 24.53 46.21
C GLN A 231 -10.06 24.76 46.30
N GLU A 232 -9.35 25.47 45.41
CA GLU A 232 -9.51 26.88 45.05
C GLU A 232 -8.41 27.31 44.03
N GLY A 233 -8.77 28.12 43.03
CA GLY A 233 -7.92 29.10 42.33
C GLY A 233 -6.46 28.80 41.96
N ARG A 234 -6.23 28.35 40.71
CA ARG A 234 -5.25 29.02 39.82
C ARG A 234 -5.55 28.74 38.35
N ILE A 235 -5.99 29.79 37.65
CA ILE A 235 -6.02 29.85 36.19
C ILE A 235 -4.59 29.66 35.69
N MET A 236 -4.31 28.54 35.04
CA MET A 236 -3.23 28.44 34.08
C MET A 236 -3.78 27.68 32.88
N ARG A 237 -3.86 28.37 31.74
CA ARG A 237 -4.28 27.82 30.46
C ARG A 237 -3.42 26.60 30.16
N LEU A 238 -3.97 25.41 30.38
CA LEU A 238 -3.47 24.20 29.74
C LEU A 238 -3.86 24.33 28.27
N ALA A 239 -2.86 24.76 27.50
CA ALA A 239 -2.87 24.70 26.06
C ALA A 239 -3.35 23.31 25.66
N THR A 240 -4.41 23.32 24.87
CA THR A 240 -5.00 22.18 24.19
C THR A 240 -3.97 21.69 23.18
N ILE A 241 -2.97 20.94 23.64
CA ILE A 241 -1.96 20.27 22.83
C ILE A 241 -2.11 18.78 23.13
N ASP A 242 -3.19 18.17 22.65
CA ASP A 242 -3.33 16.70 22.65
C ASP A 242 -4.36 16.22 21.61
N GLY A 243 -4.50 16.98 20.51
CA GLY A 243 -5.27 16.58 19.33
C GLY A 243 -4.45 16.52 18.04
N GLU A 244 -3.29 17.19 17.99
CA GLU A 244 -2.49 17.31 16.77
C GLU A 244 -1.40 16.24 16.62
N GLU A 245 -0.91 15.64 17.71
CA GLU A 245 0.05 14.53 17.61
C GLU A 245 -0.62 13.24 17.13
N LEU A 246 -1.82 12.91 17.63
CA LEU A 246 -2.50 11.65 17.28
C LEU A 246 -2.92 11.55 15.80
N ALA A 247 -3.13 12.67 15.12
CA ALA A 247 -3.55 12.67 13.73
C ALA A 247 -2.38 12.58 12.73
N ASN A 248 -1.14 12.87 13.16
CA ASN A 248 0.07 12.77 12.36
C ASN A 248 0.87 11.46 12.59
N TYR A 249 0.50 10.68 13.61
CA TYR A 249 1.07 9.35 13.90
C TYR A 249 0.23 8.16 13.44
N ARG A 250 -1.01 8.39 13.00
CA ARG A 250 -1.80 7.36 12.33
C ARG A 250 -1.18 7.10 10.97
N LEU A 251 -0.57 5.91 10.88
CA LEU A 251 -0.16 5.26 9.63
C LEU A 251 -1.15 5.60 8.55
#